data_AF-A0A8I2G866-F1
#
_entry.id   AF-A0A8I2G866-F1
#
_cell.length_a   1.000
_cell.length_b   1.000
_cell.length_c   1.000
_cell.angle_alpha   90.00
_cell.angle_beta   90.00
_cell.angle_gamma   90.00
#
_symmetry.space_group_name_H-M   'P 1'
#
loop_
_entity.id
_entity.type
_entity.pdbx_description
1 polymer ?
#
loop_
_entity_poly.entity_id
_entity_poly.type
_entity_poly.pdbx_seq_one_letter_code
_entity_poly.pdbx_strand_id
1 'polypeptide(L)'
;MKSMKSSVMLVFLLMAYPLLMTAANKGGKFQIEIYGGFTTLNPEDLNLVPEADRMIQEFLYDDYHQYLENRGDIRSWSKEMEGDYGKISQARPLGFRLKYYWKPSIAFSIGFKYLSKEQDSSLSYQYARDFYRYQRVDKREYSLYTVSARASALLVGIHLVKKLNSFIDIEGYLGGGPLFARCSYASQWRSEWWEQRTGYSLLLFEEEAMLEQKGSGTGVAVDGGIRLNIHISRNLGLFVAGGYAYQSVGKISGPGKERRGDYTAEWEGNWGIKRDRLQTEWGTLEVEYPTNYWQEGTEDGSRKVRDFKLGLSGFQLRAGIFFRF
;
A
#
# COMPACT_ATOMS: atom_id res chain seq x y z
N MET A 1 12.34 -10.60 -10.73
CA MET A 1 11.37 -9.99 -11.69
C MET A 1 11.48 -8.45 -11.81
N LYS A 2 12.69 -7.87 -11.92
CA LYS A 2 12.88 -6.40 -12.03
C LYS A 2 12.98 -5.84 -13.47
N SER A 3 12.95 -6.69 -14.50
CA SER A 3 13.23 -6.30 -15.91
C SER A 3 12.00 -5.95 -16.77
N MET A 4 10.78 -6.36 -16.38
CA MET A 4 9.60 -6.25 -17.26
C MET A 4 8.94 -4.87 -17.32
N LYS A 5 9.30 -3.92 -16.43
CA LYS A 5 8.64 -2.61 -16.35
C LYS A 5 9.14 -1.61 -17.40
N SER A 6 10.37 -1.74 -17.86
CA SER A 6 10.95 -0.82 -18.85
C SER A 6 10.52 -1.12 -20.29
N SER A 7 10.23 -2.39 -20.60
CA SER A 7 9.91 -2.83 -21.97
C SER A 7 8.53 -2.38 -22.44
N VAL A 8 7.53 -2.29 -21.55
CA VAL A 8 6.17 -1.87 -21.92
C VAL A 8 6.12 -0.38 -22.29
N MET A 9 6.86 0.47 -21.57
CA MET A 9 6.91 1.91 -21.86
C MET A 9 7.59 2.21 -23.19
N LEU A 10 8.64 1.46 -23.55
CA LEU A 10 9.34 1.58 -24.83
C LEU A 10 8.44 1.18 -26.01
N VAL A 11 7.66 0.10 -25.84
CA VAL A 11 6.72 -0.38 -26.88
C VAL A 11 5.59 0.62 -27.13
N PHE A 12 5.04 1.27 -26.09
CA PHE A 12 4.03 2.33 -26.27
C PHE A 12 4.60 3.58 -26.94
N LEU A 13 5.84 3.98 -26.60
CA LEU A 13 6.53 5.09 -27.26
C LEU A 13 6.80 4.80 -28.74
N LEU A 14 7.19 3.57 -29.08
CA LEU A 14 7.46 3.15 -30.46
C LEU A 14 6.18 3.01 -31.29
N MET A 15 5.06 2.55 -30.71
CA MET A 15 3.78 2.45 -31.42
C MET A 15 3.10 3.80 -31.66
N ALA A 16 3.37 4.82 -30.81
CA ALA A 16 2.83 6.16 -31.02
C ALA A 16 3.58 6.94 -32.12
N TYR A 17 4.85 6.59 -32.41
CA TYR A 17 5.72 7.34 -33.31
C TYR A 17 5.18 7.56 -34.75
N PRO A 18 4.55 6.56 -35.43
CA PRO A 18 4.04 6.75 -36.79
C PRO A 18 2.79 7.65 -36.85
N LEU A 19 1.95 7.58 -35.81
CA LEU A 19 0.77 8.43 -35.62
C LEU A 19 1.15 9.89 -35.31
N LEU A 20 2.28 10.09 -34.61
CA LEU A 20 2.81 11.41 -34.25
C LEU A 20 3.39 12.16 -35.46
N MET A 21 3.92 11.45 -36.47
CA MET A 21 4.56 12.08 -37.65
C MET A 21 3.57 12.54 -38.73
N THR A 22 2.37 11.96 -38.80
CA THR A 22 1.41 12.23 -39.88
C THR A 22 0.46 13.40 -39.59
N ALA A 23 0.29 13.80 -38.33
CA ALA A 23 -0.71 14.80 -37.93
C ALA A 23 -0.13 16.22 -37.66
N ALA A 24 1.18 16.42 -37.78
CA ALA A 24 1.87 17.64 -37.33
C ALA A 24 1.56 18.96 -38.09
N ASN A 25 0.74 18.97 -39.15
CA ASN A 25 0.66 20.10 -40.09
C ASN A 25 -0.58 21.01 -39.99
N LYS A 26 -1.58 20.75 -39.14
CA LYS A 26 -2.74 21.65 -38.99
C LYS A 26 -3.20 21.77 -37.54
N GLY A 27 -2.71 22.79 -36.82
CA GLY A 27 -3.34 23.37 -35.63
C GLY A 27 -4.05 22.36 -34.72
N GLY A 28 -3.29 21.37 -34.25
CA GLY A 28 -3.82 20.14 -33.69
C GLY A 28 -4.88 20.30 -32.62
N LYS A 29 -6.02 19.62 -32.81
CA LYS A 29 -7.08 19.54 -31.78
C LYS A 29 -6.78 18.46 -30.75
N PHE A 30 -5.83 17.57 -31.00
CA PHE A 30 -5.48 16.49 -30.09
C PHE A 30 -4.19 16.81 -29.34
N GLN A 31 -4.12 16.26 -28.12
CA GLN A 31 -2.91 16.31 -27.31
C GLN A 31 -2.73 15.00 -26.57
N ILE A 32 -1.57 14.37 -26.73
CA ILE A 32 -1.15 13.22 -25.94
C ILE A 32 -0.28 13.70 -24.79
N GLU A 33 -0.46 13.11 -23.62
CA GLU A 33 0.29 13.40 -22.39
C GLU A 33 0.80 12.11 -21.77
N ILE A 34 2.05 12.14 -21.31
CA ILE A 34 2.63 11.10 -20.45
C ILE A 34 3.15 11.80 -19.21
N TYR A 35 2.81 11.27 -18.04
CA TYR A 35 3.15 11.90 -16.78
C TYR A 35 3.48 10.90 -15.68
N GLY A 36 4.35 11.35 -14.78
CA GLY A 36 4.62 10.71 -13.50
C GLY A 36 4.41 11.70 -12.37
N GLY A 37 4.60 11.25 -11.14
CA GLY A 37 4.54 12.19 -10.03
C GLY A 37 4.72 11.56 -8.66
N PHE A 38 4.22 12.30 -7.70
CA PHE A 38 4.16 11.98 -6.30
C PHE A 38 2.71 12.10 -5.82
N THR A 39 2.27 11.19 -4.98
CA THR A 39 1.00 11.32 -4.25
C THR A 39 1.21 10.95 -2.81
N THR A 40 0.63 11.73 -1.90
CA THR A 40 0.40 11.24 -0.53
C THR A 40 -0.66 10.15 -0.59
N LEU A 41 -0.59 9.18 0.32
CA LEU A 41 -1.58 8.13 0.52
C LEU A 41 -1.74 7.88 2.02
N ASN A 42 -2.95 7.51 2.44
CA ASN A 42 -3.16 6.90 3.74
C ASN A 42 -4.29 5.88 3.62
N PRO A 43 -4.00 4.65 3.15
CA PRO A 43 -4.99 3.58 3.15
C PRO A 43 -5.20 3.11 4.60
N GLU A 44 -5.96 3.90 5.36
CA GLU A 44 -6.18 3.75 6.81
C GLU A 44 -6.43 2.30 7.21
N ASP A 45 -7.43 1.66 6.59
CA ASP A 45 -7.77 0.27 6.89
C ASP A 45 -6.62 -0.70 6.61
N LEU A 46 -5.84 -0.51 5.54
CA LEU A 46 -4.69 -1.38 5.25
C LEU A 46 -3.52 -1.10 6.22
N ASN A 47 -3.38 0.15 6.63
CA ASN A 47 -2.38 0.60 7.61
C ASN A 47 -2.74 0.20 9.05
N LEU A 48 -3.91 -0.39 9.30
CA LEU A 48 -4.24 -1.02 10.58
C LEU A 48 -3.48 -2.32 10.80
N VAL A 49 -3.06 -3.06 9.75
CA VAL A 49 -2.27 -4.29 9.92
C VAL A 49 -0.99 -4.06 10.75
N PRO A 50 -0.06 -3.17 10.32
CA PRO A 50 1.15 -2.90 11.09
C PRO A 50 0.91 -2.35 12.49
N GLU A 51 -0.25 -1.71 12.73
CA GLU A 51 -0.60 -1.20 14.05
C GLU A 51 -1.10 -2.31 14.96
N ALA A 52 -1.98 -3.18 14.46
CA ALA A 52 -2.48 -4.32 15.20
C ALA A 52 -1.36 -5.31 15.53
N ASP A 53 -0.47 -5.62 14.57
CA ASP A 53 0.64 -6.54 14.79
C ASP A 53 1.60 -6.00 15.86
N ARG A 54 1.83 -4.68 15.89
CA ARG A 54 2.60 -4.04 16.97
C ARG A 54 1.91 -4.17 18.32
N MET A 55 0.62 -3.85 18.41
CA MET A 55 -0.14 -3.95 19.67
C MET A 55 -0.17 -5.39 20.20
N ILE A 56 -0.35 -6.37 19.32
CA ILE A 56 -0.34 -7.79 19.68
C ILE A 56 1.05 -8.21 20.16
N GLN A 57 2.12 -7.75 19.49
CA GLN A 57 3.49 -8.05 19.88
C GLN A 57 3.86 -7.43 21.25
N GLU A 58 3.46 -6.19 21.52
CA GLU A 58 3.65 -5.54 22.82
C GLU A 58 2.86 -6.28 23.92
N PHE A 59 1.59 -6.58 23.68
CA PHE A 59 0.74 -7.25 24.67
C PHE A 59 1.15 -8.69 24.97
N LEU A 60 1.55 -9.47 23.97
CA LEU A 60 1.90 -10.88 24.18
C LEU A 60 3.31 -11.07 24.76
N TYR A 61 4.19 -10.08 24.63
CA TYR A 61 5.58 -10.20 25.03
C TYR A 61 5.97 -9.18 26.09
N ASP A 62 5.88 -7.88 25.83
CA ASP A 62 6.32 -6.85 26.77
C ASP A 62 5.48 -6.92 28.06
N ASP A 63 4.15 -6.91 27.95
CA ASP A 63 3.25 -6.99 29.11
C ASP A 63 3.37 -8.33 29.85
N TYR A 64 3.53 -9.43 29.10
CA TYR A 64 3.75 -10.75 29.68
C TYR A 64 5.04 -10.82 30.49
N HIS A 65 6.16 -10.32 29.95
CA HIS A 65 7.44 -10.31 30.65
C HIS A 65 7.41 -9.43 31.88
N GLN A 66 6.78 -8.25 31.78
CA GLN A 66 6.58 -7.36 32.92
C GLN A 66 5.74 -8.02 34.02
N TYR A 67 4.68 -8.76 33.64
CA TYR A 67 3.88 -9.51 34.59
C TYR A 67 4.68 -10.59 35.34
N LEU A 68 5.53 -11.36 34.65
CA LEU A 68 6.38 -12.37 35.29
C LEU A 68 7.38 -11.74 36.28
N GLU A 69 7.97 -10.60 35.90
CA GLU A 69 8.90 -9.87 36.77
C GLU A 69 8.18 -9.34 38.02
N ASN A 70 7.00 -8.74 37.85
CA ASN A 70 6.20 -8.23 38.96
C ASN A 70 5.75 -9.32 39.94
N ARG A 71 5.55 -10.55 39.47
CA ARG A 71 5.25 -11.72 40.31
C ARG A 71 6.48 -12.35 40.95
N GLY A 72 7.68 -11.97 40.54
CA GLY A 72 8.94 -12.58 40.98
C GLY A 72 9.21 -13.95 40.34
N ASP A 73 8.50 -14.31 39.27
CA ASP A 73 8.72 -15.56 38.52
C ASP A 73 10.02 -15.51 37.70
N ILE A 74 10.44 -14.29 37.33
CA ILE A 74 11.76 -13.98 36.76
C ILE A 74 12.41 -12.85 37.56
N ARG A 75 13.74 -12.75 37.50
CA ARG A 75 14.48 -11.67 38.16
C ARG A 75 14.42 -10.36 37.38
N SER A 76 14.56 -10.46 36.07
CA SER A 76 14.54 -9.33 35.15
C SER A 76 14.34 -9.80 33.72
N TRP A 77 14.00 -8.87 32.84
CA TRP A 77 13.99 -9.12 31.41
C TRP A 77 14.58 -7.94 30.62
N SER A 78 14.99 -8.20 29.39
CA SER A 78 15.43 -7.18 28.44
C SER A 78 14.86 -7.45 27.06
N LYS A 79 14.73 -6.39 26.27
CA LYS A 79 14.29 -6.41 24.88
C LYS A 79 15.32 -5.73 24.01
N GLU A 80 15.73 -6.41 22.95
CA GLU A 80 16.42 -5.82 21.81
C GLU A 80 15.47 -5.87 20.63
N MET A 81 15.32 -4.74 19.94
CA MET A 81 14.42 -4.61 18.79
C MET A 81 15.13 -3.87 17.67
N GLU A 82 15.07 -4.43 16.48
CA GLU A 82 15.51 -3.80 15.25
C GLU A 82 14.36 -3.71 14.25
N GLY A 83 14.30 -2.59 13.51
CA GLY A 83 13.24 -2.35 12.53
C GLY A 83 11.94 -1.81 13.13
N ASP A 84 10.94 -1.63 12.26
CA ASP A 84 9.59 -1.22 12.63
C ASP A 84 8.61 -1.63 11.51
N TYR A 85 7.32 -1.72 11.84
CA TYR A 85 6.25 -2.04 10.91
C TYR A 85 5.95 -0.84 10.01
N GLY A 86 6.29 -0.96 8.73
CA GLY A 86 6.11 0.10 7.75
C GLY A 86 4.64 0.29 7.34
N LYS A 87 4.23 1.55 7.23
CA LYS A 87 2.92 1.98 6.70
C LYS A 87 3.05 2.52 5.27
N ILE A 88 1.96 2.44 4.49
CA ILE A 88 1.87 3.11 3.19
C ILE A 88 1.48 4.57 3.42
N SER A 89 2.39 5.50 3.09
CA SER A 89 2.17 6.95 3.24
C SER A 89 2.25 7.73 1.92
N GLN A 90 2.81 7.12 0.87
CA GLN A 90 3.10 7.79 -0.39
C GLN A 90 3.22 6.81 -1.54
N ALA A 91 3.00 7.28 -2.76
CA ALA A 91 3.18 6.50 -3.98
C ALA A 91 3.58 7.36 -5.17
N ARG A 92 3.97 6.69 -6.26
CA ARG A 92 4.35 7.34 -7.53
C ARG A 92 3.32 6.99 -8.60
N PRO A 93 2.36 7.89 -8.92
CA PRO A 93 1.45 7.67 -10.02
C PRO A 93 2.20 7.76 -11.35
N LEU A 94 1.79 6.94 -12.31
CA LEU A 94 2.16 7.01 -13.72
C LEU A 94 0.88 7.08 -14.54
N GLY A 95 0.84 7.86 -15.59
CA GLY A 95 -0.34 7.90 -16.43
C GLY A 95 -0.12 8.43 -17.84
N PHE A 96 -1.15 8.21 -18.63
CA PHE A 96 -1.29 8.64 -20.01
C PHE A 96 -2.62 9.36 -20.15
N ARG A 97 -2.68 10.39 -21.00
CA ARG A 97 -3.93 11.09 -21.30
C ARG A 97 -3.97 11.51 -22.76
N LEU A 98 -5.11 11.31 -23.40
CA LEU A 98 -5.46 11.91 -24.67
C LEU A 98 -6.47 13.02 -24.42
N LYS A 99 -6.18 14.22 -24.90
CA LYS A 99 -7.07 15.37 -24.86
C LYS A 99 -7.57 15.73 -26.26
N TYR A 100 -8.79 16.23 -26.31
CA TYR A 100 -9.43 16.83 -27.47
C TYR A 100 -9.88 18.25 -27.13
N TYR A 101 -9.32 19.24 -27.81
CA TYR A 101 -9.69 20.65 -27.68
C TYR A 101 -10.92 20.93 -28.54
N TRP A 102 -12.07 21.13 -27.88
CA TRP A 102 -13.27 21.63 -28.56
C TRP A 102 -13.06 23.10 -28.94
N LYS A 103 -12.53 23.90 -28.01
CA LYS A 103 -12.16 25.30 -28.19
C LYS A 103 -10.81 25.55 -27.51
N PRO A 104 -10.09 26.64 -27.83
CA PRO A 104 -8.82 26.95 -27.17
C PRO A 104 -8.88 27.01 -25.63
N SER A 105 -10.06 27.29 -25.07
CA SER A 105 -10.31 27.37 -23.63
C SER A 105 -10.91 26.12 -23.00
N ILE A 106 -11.35 25.13 -23.78
CA ILE A 106 -12.06 23.94 -23.29
C ILE A 106 -11.56 22.69 -24.00
N ALA A 107 -11.09 21.73 -23.22
CA ALA A 107 -10.75 20.40 -23.72
C ALA A 107 -11.42 19.29 -22.91
N PHE A 108 -11.68 18.17 -23.58
CA PHE A 108 -12.08 16.92 -22.95
C PHE A 108 -10.92 15.94 -22.99
N SER A 109 -10.92 14.96 -22.09
CA SER A 109 -9.88 13.96 -22.08
C SER A 109 -10.37 12.58 -21.68
N ILE A 110 -9.68 11.58 -22.20
CA ILE A 110 -9.66 10.23 -21.66
C ILE A 110 -8.23 9.92 -21.21
N GLY A 111 -8.06 9.31 -20.05
CA GLY A 111 -6.74 9.00 -19.52
C GLY A 111 -6.72 7.73 -18.70
N PHE A 112 -5.55 7.12 -18.64
CA PHE A 112 -5.27 5.98 -17.79
C PHE A 112 -4.27 6.41 -16.71
N LYS A 113 -4.54 6.04 -15.46
CA LYS A 113 -3.65 6.29 -14.32
C LYS A 113 -3.36 4.98 -13.61
N TYR A 114 -2.10 4.70 -13.38
CA TYR A 114 -1.62 3.59 -12.58
C TYR A 114 -0.95 4.10 -11.30
N LEU A 115 -1.18 3.41 -10.20
CA LEU A 115 -0.62 3.67 -8.89
C LEU A 115 -0.15 2.35 -8.27
N SER A 116 1.03 2.36 -7.66
CA SER A 116 1.54 1.18 -6.95
C SER A 116 2.45 1.62 -5.82
N LYS A 117 2.23 1.04 -4.65
CA LYS A 117 3.13 1.14 -3.51
C LYS A 117 3.17 -0.20 -2.80
N GLU A 118 4.40 -0.57 -2.47
CA GLU A 118 4.76 -1.70 -1.65
C GLU A 118 5.64 -1.14 -0.53
N GLN A 119 5.36 -1.56 0.69
CA GLN A 119 6.13 -1.21 1.86
C GLN A 119 6.60 -2.50 2.51
N ASP A 120 7.88 -2.78 2.30
CA ASP A 120 8.57 -3.89 2.94
C ASP A 120 9.19 -3.39 4.23
N SER A 121 9.15 -4.25 5.24
CA SER A 121 9.76 -4.06 6.54
C SER A 121 10.44 -5.36 6.94
N SER A 122 11.54 -5.24 7.67
CA SER A 122 12.17 -6.35 8.37
C SER A 122 12.26 -5.94 9.82
N LEU A 123 11.91 -6.86 10.71
CA LEU A 123 11.89 -6.63 12.14
C LEU A 123 12.53 -7.82 12.83
N SER A 124 13.28 -7.55 13.90
CA SER A 124 13.80 -8.57 14.78
C SER A 124 13.53 -8.18 16.22
N TYR A 125 13.04 -9.14 17.00
CA TYR A 125 12.84 -9.02 18.43
C TYR A 125 13.65 -10.10 19.12
N GLN A 126 14.38 -9.70 20.15
CA GLN A 126 15.05 -10.62 21.06
C GLN A 126 14.67 -10.25 22.50
N TYR A 127 13.94 -11.16 23.15
CA TYR A 127 13.58 -11.04 24.56
C TYR A 127 14.47 -11.97 25.38
N ALA A 128 15.15 -11.45 26.38
CA ALA A 128 15.95 -12.25 27.30
C ALA A 128 15.37 -12.16 28.71
N ARG A 129 15.01 -13.31 29.29
CA ARG A 129 14.48 -13.45 30.65
C ARG A 129 15.52 -14.09 31.55
N ASP A 130 15.90 -13.41 32.63
CA ASP A 130 16.84 -13.93 33.62
C ASP A 130 16.08 -14.71 34.71
N PHE A 131 16.36 -16.01 34.80
CA PHE A 131 15.99 -16.85 35.93
C PHE A 131 17.24 -17.10 36.77
N TYR A 132 17.09 -17.30 38.08
CA TYR A 132 18.22 -17.48 39.02
C TYR A 132 19.35 -18.42 38.56
N ARG A 133 19.06 -19.42 37.73
CA ARG A 133 20.01 -20.46 37.29
C ARG A 133 20.21 -20.54 35.78
N TYR A 134 19.43 -19.81 34.99
CA TYR A 134 19.46 -19.90 33.53
C TYR A 134 18.78 -18.67 32.91
N GLN A 135 19.06 -18.39 31.64
CA GLN A 135 18.37 -17.36 30.88
C GLN A 135 17.50 -18.04 29.81
N ARG A 136 16.32 -17.49 29.52
CA ARG A 136 15.57 -17.84 28.31
C ARG A 136 15.61 -16.71 27.31
N VAL A 137 16.00 -17.02 26.08
CA VAL A 137 16.05 -16.06 24.98
C VAL A 137 15.01 -16.46 23.95
N ASP A 138 14.06 -15.57 23.70
CA ASP A 138 13.07 -15.69 22.62
C ASP A 138 13.48 -14.77 21.48
N LYS A 139 13.72 -15.33 20.31
CA LYS A 139 14.03 -14.61 19.08
C LYS A 139 12.87 -14.71 18.13
N ARG A 140 12.44 -13.58 17.59
CA ARG A 140 11.42 -13.52 16.55
C ARG A 140 11.89 -12.61 15.42
N GLU A 141 12.06 -13.20 14.25
CA GLU A 141 12.54 -12.51 13.05
C GLU A 141 11.46 -12.49 11.99
N TYR A 142 11.12 -11.30 11.51
CA TYR A 142 10.26 -11.07 10.37
C TYR A 142 11.13 -10.82 9.14
N SER A 143 11.35 -11.87 8.36
CA SER A 143 12.20 -11.84 7.16
C SER A 143 11.50 -11.17 5.97
N LEU A 144 10.17 -11.17 5.95
CA LEU A 144 9.36 -10.44 4.99
C LEU A 144 8.08 -9.94 5.67
N TYR A 145 7.97 -8.62 5.88
CA TYR A 145 6.73 -7.98 6.29
C TYR A 145 6.33 -6.95 5.23
N THR A 146 5.31 -7.25 4.43
CA THR A 146 4.92 -6.45 3.28
C THR A 146 3.45 -6.06 3.33
N VAL A 147 3.18 -4.77 3.22
CA VAL A 147 1.85 -4.25 2.85
C VAL A 147 1.92 -3.62 1.47
N SER A 148 0.96 -3.92 0.60
CA SER A 148 0.94 -3.40 -0.77
C SER A 148 -0.44 -2.93 -1.21
N ALA A 149 -0.45 -1.88 -2.03
CA ALA A 149 -1.63 -1.37 -2.69
C ALA A 149 -1.32 -0.97 -4.12
N ARG A 150 -2.18 -1.39 -5.05
CA ARG A 150 -2.06 -1.11 -6.49
C ARG A 150 -3.41 -0.69 -7.04
N ALA A 151 -3.42 0.26 -7.95
CA ALA A 151 -4.64 0.74 -8.57
C ALA A 151 -4.43 1.18 -10.02
N SER A 152 -5.46 0.97 -10.83
CA SER A 152 -5.57 1.45 -12.20
C SER A 152 -6.90 2.17 -12.36
N ALA A 153 -6.91 3.37 -12.94
CA ALA A 153 -8.11 4.14 -13.17
C ALA A 153 -8.22 4.55 -14.64
N LEU A 154 -9.42 4.40 -15.21
CA LEU A 154 -9.78 5.02 -16.48
C LEU A 154 -10.55 6.30 -16.15
N LEU A 155 -10.07 7.44 -16.61
CA LEU A 155 -10.57 8.75 -16.25
C LEU A 155 -11.08 9.48 -17.49
N VAL A 156 -12.31 9.97 -17.44
CA VAL A 156 -12.84 10.96 -18.38
C VAL A 156 -12.89 12.30 -17.68
N GLY A 157 -12.47 13.36 -18.34
CA GLY A 157 -12.36 14.67 -17.70
C GLY A 157 -12.55 15.86 -18.63
N ILE A 158 -12.76 17.00 -18.00
CA ILE A 158 -12.87 18.32 -18.61
C ILE A 158 -11.71 19.21 -18.14
N HIS A 159 -11.25 20.09 -19.02
CA HIS A 159 -10.12 20.97 -18.83
C HIS A 159 -10.50 22.38 -19.28
N LEU A 160 -10.28 23.36 -18.42
CA LEU A 160 -10.48 24.78 -18.68
C LEU A 160 -9.12 25.45 -18.80
N VAL A 161 -8.80 25.96 -19.98
CA VAL A 161 -7.47 26.48 -20.31
C VAL A 161 -7.54 27.99 -20.47
N LYS A 162 -6.59 28.70 -19.84
CA LYS A 162 -6.38 30.13 -20.01
C LYS A 162 -4.93 30.38 -20.42
N LYS A 163 -4.75 30.97 -21.59
CA LYS A 163 -3.43 31.41 -22.04
C LYS A 163 -2.98 32.61 -21.20
N LEU A 164 -1.75 32.55 -20.69
CA LEU A 164 -1.11 33.69 -20.02
C LEU A 164 -0.24 34.45 -21.01
N ASN A 165 0.50 33.74 -21.84
CA ASN A 165 1.29 34.30 -22.95
C ASN A 165 1.49 33.24 -24.05
N SER A 166 2.41 33.47 -24.99
CA SER A 166 2.70 32.52 -26.08
C SER A 166 3.35 31.21 -25.63
N PHE A 167 3.97 31.20 -24.45
CA PHE A 167 4.75 30.07 -23.91
C PHE A 167 4.06 29.37 -22.74
N ILE A 168 3.09 30.01 -22.09
CA ILE A 168 2.54 29.55 -20.80
C ILE A 168 1.01 29.61 -20.82
N ASP A 169 0.39 28.49 -20.45
CA ASP A 169 -1.04 28.39 -20.18
C ASP A 169 -1.29 27.83 -18.77
N ILE A 170 -2.32 28.33 -18.09
CA ILE A 170 -2.85 27.71 -16.87
C ILE A 170 -4.10 26.90 -17.21
N GLU A 171 -4.29 25.78 -16.53
CA GLU A 171 -5.43 24.90 -16.73
C GLU A 171 -6.01 24.44 -15.39
N GLY A 172 -7.33 24.54 -15.24
CA GLY A 172 -8.08 23.80 -14.23
C GLY A 172 -8.66 22.53 -14.83
N TYR A 173 -8.61 21.40 -14.12
CA TYR A 173 -9.16 20.15 -14.62
C TYR A 173 -9.96 19.41 -13.55
N LEU A 174 -10.94 18.63 -14.01
CA LEU A 174 -11.71 17.68 -13.22
C LEU A 174 -12.00 16.45 -14.06
N GLY A 175 -11.82 15.26 -13.50
CA GLY A 175 -12.19 14.02 -14.16
C GLY A 175 -12.53 12.91 -13.19
N GLY A 176 -13.20 11.88 -13.68
CA GLY A 176 -13.56 10.72 -12.90
C GLY A 176 -13.81 9.49 -13.75
N GLY A 177 -13.93 8.35 -13.10
CA GLY A 177 -14.24 7.09 -13.74
C GLY A 177 -13.96 5.87 -12.85
N PRO A 178 -13.99 4.66 -13.44
CA PRO A 178 -13.81 3.43 -12.69
C PRO A 178 -12.37 3.27 -12.20
N LEU A 179 -12.24 2.71 -11.00
CA LEU A 179 -11.00 2.34 -10.33
C LEU A 179 -10.95 0.83 -10.15
N PHE A 180 -9.86 0.19 -10.55
CA PHE A 180 -9.59 -1.22 -10.28
C PHE A 180 -8.40 -1.31 -9.36
N ALA A 181 -8.57 -1.88 -8.17
CA ALA A 181 -7.51 -1.92 -7.17
C ALA A 181 -7.25 -3.32 -6.66
N ARG A 182 -6.04 -3.49 -6.14
CA ARG A 182 -5.58 -4.67 -5.44
C ARG A 182 -4.83 -4.25 -4.18
N CYS A 183 -4.96 -5.01 -3.11
CA CYS A 183 -4.16 -4.88 -1.91
C CYS A 183 -3.62 -6.24 -1.49
N SER A 184 -2.55 -6.23 -0.71
CA SER A 184 -2.06 -7.45 -0.07
C SER A 184 -1.35 -7.15 1.24
N TYR A 185 -1.37 -8.14 2.10
CA TYR A 185 -0.53 -8.25 3.28
C TYR A 185 0.22 -9.58 3.20
N ALA A 186 1.52 -9.57 3.50
CA ALA A 186 2.32 -10.77 3.63
C ALA A 186 3.25 -10.62 4.83
N SER A 187 3.31 -11.65 5.66
CA SER A 187 4.23 -11.73 6.79
C SER A 187 4.86 -13.12 6.79
N GLN A 188 6.18 -13.17 6.87
CA GLN A 188 6.93 -14.40 7.11
C GLN A 188 7.77 -14.18 8.36
N TRP A 189 7.63 -15.08 9.33
CA TRP A 189 8.36 -15.01 10.58
C TRP A 189 8.98 -16.35 10.96
N ARG A 190 10.08 -16.25 11.70
CA ARG A 190 10.72 -17.36 12.40
C ARG A 190 10.75 -17.04 13.89
N SER A 191 10.38 -17.99 14.72
CA SER A 191 10.43 -17.89 16.18
C SER A 191 11.34 -18.97 16.72
N GLU A 192 12.24 -18.62 17.64
CA GLU A 192 13.13 -19.56 18.29
C GLU A 192 13.20 -19.29 19.79
N TRP A 193 13.08 -20.34 20.60
CA TRP A 193 13.26 -20.23 22.04
C TRP A 193 14.48 -21.02 22.49
N TRP A 194 15.37 -20.32 23.17
CA TRP A 194 16.62 -20.87 23.67
C TRP A 194 16.64 -20.85 25.20
N GLU A 195 17.13 -21.91 25.81
CA GLU A 195 17.56 -21.90 27.20
C GLU A 195 19.08 -21.85 27.25
N GLN A 196 19.62 -20.83 27.92
CA GLN A 196 21.05 -20.61 28.07
C GLN A 196 21.46 -20.85 29.52
N ARG A 197 22.44 -21.72 29.71
CA ARG A 197 23.04 -22.01 31.02
C ARG A 197 24.55 -21.87 30.93
N THR A 198 25.22 -21.84 32.08
CA THR A 198 26.68 -21.82 32.13
C THR A 198 27.25 -23.03 31.38
N GLY A 199 27.89 -22.77 30.23
CA GLY A 199 28.56 -23.79 29.42
C GLY A 199 27.71 -24.51 28.37
N TYR A 200 26.41 -24.21 28.22
CA TYR A 200 25.60 -24.76 27.13
C TYR A 200 24.37 -23.91 26.76
N SER A 201 23.90 -24.07 25.53
CA SER A 201 22.64 -23.48 25.03
C SER A 201 21.79 -24.57 24.38
N LEU A 202 20.50 -24.60 24.69
CA LEU A 202 19.55 -25.58 24.20
C LEU A 202 18.42 -24.88 23.45
N LEU A 203 18.20 -25.25 22.18
CA LEU A 203 17.03 -24.85 21.41
C LEU A 203 15.82 -25.66 21.91
N LEU A 204 14.83 -24.97 22.46
CA LEU A 204 13.61 -25.56 23.00
C LEU A 204 12.48 -25.61 21.97
N PHE A 205 12.43 -24.62 21.08
CA PHE A 205 11.35 -24.46 20.12
C PHE A 205 11.86 -23.70 18.90
N GLU A 206 11.41 -24.12 17.73
CA GLU A 206 11.61 -23.43 16.47
C GLU A 206 10.34 -23.55 15.63
N GLU A 207 9.86 -22.41 15.12
CA GLU A 207 8.74 -22.37 14.19
C GLU A 207 9.04 -21.39 13.07
N GLU A 208 8.77 -21.82 11.84
CA GLU A 208 8.66 -20.93 10.69
C GLU A 208 7.21 -20.87 10.24
N ALA A 209 6.74 -19.65 9.99
CA ALA A 209 5.39 -19.42 9.55
C ALA A 209 5.29 -18.28 8.54
N MET A 210 4.21 -18.32 7.77
CA MET A 210 3.87 -17.34 6.74
C MET A 210 2.37 -17.13 6.73
N LEU A 211 1.96 -15.86 6.60
CA LEU A 211 0.60 -15.44 6.33
C LEU A 211 0.60 -14.55 5.10
N GLU A 212 -0.23 -14.85 4.12
CA GLU A 212 -0.46 -14.03 2.94
C GLU A 212 -1.96 -13.80 2.76
N GLN A 213 -2.36 -12.55 2.56
CA GLN A 213 -3.74 -12.18 2.24
C GLN A 213 -3.75 -11.25 1.05
N LYS A 214 -4.61 -11.55 0.06
CA LYS A 214 -4.76 -10.76 -1.16
C LYS A 214 -6.19 -10.27 -1.29
N GLY A 215 -6.33 -9.10 -1.90
CA GLY A 215 -7.62 -8.49 -2.17
C GLY A 215 -7.63 -7.83 -3.53
N SER A 216 -8.77 -7.89 -4.20
CA SER A 216 -9.05 -7.12 -5.40
C SER A 216 -10.47 -6.58 -5.38
N GLY A 217 -10.69 -5.44 -6.04
CA GLY A 217 -12.01 -4.83 -6.12
C GLY A 217 -12.07 -3.68 -7.11
N THR A 218 -13.30 -3.21 -7.33
CA THR A 218 -13.61 -2.09 -8.20
C THR A 218 -14.25 -0.97 -7.38
N GLY A 219 -13.93 0.26 -7.72
CA GLY A 219 -14.45 1.44 -7.06
C GLY A 219 -14.46 2.65 -7.97
N VAL A 220 -14.33 3.82 -7.35
CA VAL A 220 -14.42 5.11 -8.03
C VAL A 220 -13.14 5.91 -7.88
N ALA A 221 -12.77 6.62 -8.94
CA ALA A 221 -11.70 7.60 -8.94
C ALA A 221 -12.23 8.95 -9.42
N VAL A 222 -11.87 10.01 -8.71
CA VAL A 222 -12.08 11.41 -9.08
C VAL A 222 -10.75 12.14 -8.90
N ASP A 223 -10.38 12.98 -9.85
CA ASP A 223 -9.12 13.72 -9.89
C ASP A 223 -9.39 15.16 -10.31
N GLY A 224 -8.97 16.11 -9.49
CA GLY A 224 -9.17 17.53 -9.75
C GLY A 224 -7.95 18.35 -9.34
N GLY A 225 -7.70 19.45 -10.03
CA GLY A 225 -6.59 20.33 -9.70
C GLY A 225 -6.27 21.40 -10.74
N ILE A 226 -5.09 21.97 -10.59
CA ILE A 226 -4.58 23.07 -11.42
C ILE A 226 -3.25 22.63 -12.04
N ARG A 227 -3.00 23.11 -13.25
CA ARG A 227 -1.83 22.78 -14.04
C ARG A 227 -1.25 24.00 -14.72
N LEU A 228 0.07 24.07 -14.75
CA LEU A 228 0.85 24.98 -15.57
C LEU A 228 1.41 24.23 -16.78
N ASN A 229 1.18 24.75 -17.98
CA ASN A 229 1.73 24.23 -19.22
C ASN A 229 2.80 25.18 -19.75
N ILE A 230 3.91 24.63 -20.21
CA ILE A 230 5.05 25.35 -20.79
C ILE A 230 5.28 24.81 -22.20
N HIS A 231 5.04 25.65 -23.20
CA HIS A 231 5.22 25.30 -24.62
C HIS A 231 6.69 25.50 -25.01
N ILE A 232 7.35 24.42 -25.40
CA ILE A 232 8.74 24.44 -25.93
C ILE A 232 8.70 24.74 -27.43
N SER A 233 7.74 24.14 -28.13
CA SER A 233 7.48 24.37 -29.55
C SER A 233 5.98 24.41 -29.79
N ARG A 234 5.56 24.55 -31.05
CA ARG A 234 4.14 24.50 -31.43
C ARG A 234 3.45 23.20 -31.00
N ASN A 235 4.19 22.09 -31.04
CA ASN A 235 3.64 20.75 -30.85
C ASN A 235 4.18 20.06 -29.59
N LEU A 236 5.19 20.59 -28.90
CA LEU A 236 5.80 19.95 -27.74
C LEU A 236 5.82 20.90 -26.54
N GLY A 237 5.53 20.37 -25.36
CA GLY A 237 5.73 21.11 -24.12
C GLY A 237 5.76 20.23 -22.88
N LEU A 238 5.95 20.90 -21.75
CA LEU A 238 6.01 20.32 -20.42
C LEU A 238 4.84 20.81 -19.58
N PHE A 239 4.48 20.05 -18.56
CA PHE A 239 3.53 20.54 -17.58
C PHE A 239 3.88 20.13 -16.17
N VAL A 240 3.39 20.92 -15.21
CA VAL A 240 3.37 20.60 -13.78
C VAL A 240 1.95 20.79 -13.28
N ALA A 241 1.41 19.81 -12.57
CA ALA A 241 0.05 19.84 -12.03
C ALA A 241 0.05 19.52 -10.54
N GLY A 242 -0.73 20.28 -9.78
CA GLY A 242 -1.03 20.04 -8.38
C GLY A 242 -2.53 19.83 -8.19
N GLY A 243 -2.93 18.88 -7.35
CA GLY A 243 -4.34 18.59 -7.14
C GLY A 243 -4.60 17.55 -6.06
N TYR A 244 -5.84 17.07 -6.02
CA TYR A 244 -6.28 16.02 -5.11
C TYR A 244 -6.95 14.92 -5.91
N ALA A 245 -6.63 13.67 -5.58
CA ALA A 245 -7.32 12.51 -6.11
C ALA A 245 -8.12 11.83 -5.00
N TYR A 246 -9.42 11.68 -5.22
CA TYR A 246 -10.28 10.82 -4.41
C TYR A 246 -10.36 9.44 -5.08
N GLN A 247 -9.95 8.40 -4.37
CA GLN A 247 -9.92 7.02 -4.86
C GLN A 247 -10.36 6.09 -3.73
N SER A 248 -11.42 5.33 -3.96
CA SER A 248 -12.00 4.46 -2.93
C SER A 248 -12.55 3.19 -3.53
N VAL A 249 -12.25 2.05 -2.89
CA VAL A 249 -12.82 0.74 -3.19
C VAL A 249 -13.47 0.19 -1.93
N GLY A 250 -14.79 -0.03 -1.98
CA GLY A 250 -15.60 -0.41 -0.80
C GLY A 250 -15.87 -1.90 -0.66
N LYS A 251 -15.59 -2.70 -1.68
CA LYS A 251 -15.72 -4.17 -1.63
C LYS A 251 -14.47 -4.78 -2.20
N ILE A 252 -13.78 -5.56 -1.37
CA ILE A 252 -12.53 -6.22 -1.72
C ILE A 252 -12.63 -7.66 -1.27
N SER A 253 -12.30 -8.58 -2.15
CA SER A 253 -12.23 -10.01 -1.85
C SER A 253 -11.00 -10.61 -2.51
N GLY A 254 -10.57 -11.74 -2.00
CA GLY A 254 -9.46 -12.47 -2.57
C GLY A 254 -9.01 -13.62 -1.68
N PRO A 255 -7.97 -14.33 -2.12
CA PRO A 255 -7.48 -15.50 -1.42
C PRO A 255 -6.60 -15.10 -0.23
N GLY A 256 -6.54 -15.98 0.76
CA GLY A 256 -5.54 -15.96 1.81
C GLY A 256 -4.91 -17.34 1.99
N LYS A 257 -3.71 -17.35 2.57
CA LYS A 257 -2.91 -18.54 2.82
C LYS A 257 -2.14 -18.38 4.12
N GLU A 258 -2.12 -19.42 4.92
CA GLU A 258 -1.27 -19.53 6.09
C GLU A 258 -0.48 -20.83 6.02
N ARG A 259 0.81 -20.76 6.39
CA ARG A 259 1.66 -21.93 6.58
C ARG A 259 2.33 -21.82 7.94
N ARG A 260 2.26 -22.87 8.76
CA ARG A 260 2.96 -22.98 10.05
C ARG A 260 3.56 -24.37 10.17
N GLY A 261 4.88 -24.50 10.05
CA GLY A 261 5.52 -25.80 9.90
C GLY A 261 4.90 -26.61 8.75
N ASP A 262 4.39 -27.81 9.07
CA ASP A 262 3.72 -28.71 8.11
C ASP A 262 2.25 -28.35 7.85
N TYR A 263 1.64 -27.48 8.66
CA TYR A 263 0.27 -27.04 8.48
C TYR A 263 0.17 -26.00 7.37
N THR A 264 -0.77 -26.18 6.44
CA THR A 264 -1.13 -25.19 5.42
C THR A 264 -2.63 -25.03 5.35
N ALA A 265 -3.11 -23.79 5.44
CA ALA A 265 -4.50 -23.41 5.23
C ALA A 265 -4.60 -22.43 4.07
N GLU A 266 -5.65 -22.57 3.27
CA GLU A 266 -5.99 -21.65 2.19
C GLU A 266 -7.48 -21.32 2.28
N TRP A 267 -7.84 -20.09 1.97
CA TRP A 267 -9.23 -19.63 2.01
C TRP A 267 -9.49 -18.56 0.96
N GLU A 268 -10.76 -18.32 0.67
CA GLU A 268 -11.24 -17.21 -0.15
C GLU A 268 -12.24 -16.41 0.68
N GLY A 269 -12.12 -15.08 0.72
CA GLY A 269 -12.99 -14.29 1.56
C GLY A 269 -13.05 -12.81 1.21
N ASN A 270 -14.09 -12.16 1.74
CA ASN A 270 -14.25 -10.71 1.66
C ASN A 270 -13.39 -10.06 2.75
N TRP A 271 -12.65 -9.01 2.41
CA TRP A 271 -11.94 -8.22 3.40
C TRP A 271 -12.90 -7.47 4.30
N GLY A 272 -12.59 -7.41 5.59
CA GLY A 272 -13.33 -6.67 6.60
C GLY A 272 -12.44 -6.31 7.78
N ILE A 273 -12.94 -5.43 8.64
CA ILE A 273 -12.29 -5.14 9.91
C ILE A 273 -12.84 -6.08 10.96
N LYS A 274 -11.95 -6.94 11.46
CA LYS A 274 -12.23 -7.86 12.56
C LYS A 274 -11.79 -7.18 13.85
N ARG A 275 -12.64 -7.22 14.86
CA ARG A 275 -12.24 -6.93 16.24
C ARG A 275 -12.03 -8.25 16.97
N ASP A 276 -10.91 -8.32 17.65
CA ASP A 276 -10.54 -9.46 18.47
C ASP A 276 -10.28 -9.01 19.91
N ARG A 277 -10.53 -9.91 20.86
CA ARG A 277 -10.30 -9.66 22.28
C ARG A 277 -9.42 -10.77 22.83
N LEU A 278 -8.16 -10.43 23.08
CA LEU A 278 -7.20 -11.33 23.72
C LEU A 278 -7.28 -11.14 25.23
N GLN A 279 -7.75 -12.15 25.95
CA GLN A 279 -7.81 -12.14 27.40
C GLN A 279 -6.79 -13.13 27.97
N THR A 280 -5.89 -12.65 28.82
CA THR A 280 -4.81 -13.44 29.43
C THR A 280 -4.73 -13.14 30.93
N GLU A 281 -3.84 -13.83 31.65
CA GLU A 281 -3.60 -13.52 33.07
C GLU A 281 -2.92 -12.17 33.29
N TRP A 282 -2.16 -11.67 32.30
CA TRP A 282 -1.42 -10.42 32.39
C TRP A 282 -2.20 -9.21 31.86
N GLY A 283 -3.36 -9.42 31.24
CA GLY A 283 -4.21 -8.30 30.84
C GLY A 283 -5.30 -8.66 29.84
N THR A 284 -5.86 -7.64 29.21
CA THR A 284 -6.82 -7.78 28.11
C THR A 284 -6.47 -6.78 27.02
N LEU A 285 -6.34 -7.26 25.79
CA LEU A 285 -6.17 -6.43 24.60
C LEU A 285 -7.40 -6.54 23.71
N GLU A 286 -8.01 -5.41 23.38
CA GLU A 286 -8.94 -5.31 22.27
C GLU A 286 -8.21 -4.69 21.08
N VAL A 287 -8.23 -5.37 19.93
CA VAL A 287 -7.53 -4.94 18.73
C VAL A 287 -8.42 -5.08 17.50
N GLU A 288 -8.32 -4.10 16.59
CA GLU A 288 -8.98 -4.15 15.29
C GLU A 288 -7.93 -4.30 14.19
N TYR A 289 -8.16 -5.27 13.30
CA TYR A 289 -7.27 -5.50 12.16
C TYR A 289 -8.03 -5.94 10.93
N PRO A 290 -7.53 -5.62 9.73
CA PRO A 290 -8.17 -6.02 8.49
C PRO A 290 -7.80 -7.48 8.20
N THR A 291 -8.78 -8.27 7.78
CA THR A 291 -8.55 -9.66 7.35
C THR A 291 -9.60 -10.09 6.33
N ASN A 292 -9.25 -11.04 5.48
CA ASN A 292 -10.20 -11.77 4.64
C ASN A 292 -10.53 -13.18 5.18
N TYR A 293 -10.00 -13.55 6.35
CA TYR A 293 -10.27 -14.82 7.00
C TYR A 293 -11.42 -14.69 8.00
N TRP A 294 -12.46 -15.52 7.85
CA TRP A 294 -13.61 -15.59 8.74
C TRP A 294 -13.82 -17.03 9.19
N GLN A 295 -13.55 -17.32 10.45
CA GLN A 295 -14.05 -18.55 11.08
C GLN A 295 -15.45 -18.24 11.62
N GLU A 296 -16.48 -18.64 10.89
CA GLU A 296 -17.85 -18.59 11.41
C GLU A 296 -17.97 -19.48 12.64
N GLY A 297 -18.52 -18.95 13.73
CA GLY A 297 -18.85 -19.74 14.93
C GLY A 297 -17.74 -19.90 15.98
N THR A 298 -16.66 -19.10 15.94
CA THR A 298 -15.72 -19.06 17.06
C THR A 298 -16.36 -18.35 18.26
N GLU A 299 -16.47 -19.07 19.39
CA GLU A 299 -16.99 -18.55 20.66
C GLU A 299 -16.10 -17.42 21.26
N ASP A 300 -14.92 -17.18 20.69
CA ASP A 300 -13.86 -16.29 21.18
C ASP A 300 -14.14 -14.77 21.04
N GLY A 301 -15.40 -14.35 20.85
CA GLY A 301 -15.78 -12.92 20.83
C GLY A 301 -15.29 -12.14 19.60
N SER A 302 -14.68 -12.84 18.64
CA SER A 302 -14.15 -12.26 17.42
C SER A 302 -15.29 -11.92 16.46
N ARG A 303 -15.43 -10.64 16.09
CA ARG A 303 -16.56 -10.17 15.28
C ARG A 303 -16.14 -9.21 14.18
N LYS A 304 -16.83 -9.30 13.04
CA LYS A 304 -16.73 -8.29 11.99
C LYS A 304 -17.38 -7.00 12.49
N VAL A 305 -16.59 -5.92 12.55
CA VAL A 305 -17.08 -4.58 12.95
C VAL A 305 -17.66 -3.85 11.75
N ARG A 306 -16.95 -3.90 10.62
CA ARG A 306 -17.34 -3.24 9.36
C ARG A 306 -16.63 -3.84 8.15
N ASP A 307 -17.08 -3.45 6.97
CA ASP A 307 -16.37 -3.75 5.72
C ASP A 307 -15.06 -2.97 5.62
N PHE A 308 -14.07 -3.60 4.98
CA PHE A 308 -12.78 -3.01 4.66
C PHE A 308 -12.92 -2.06 3.46
N LYS A 309 -12.28 -0.90 3.55
CA LYS A 309 -12.25 0.12 2.50
C LYS A 309 -10.80 0.44 2.14
N LEU A 310 -10.45 0.21 0.88
CA LEU A 310 -9.16 0.64 0.37
C LEU A 310 -9.26 2.10 -0.11
N GLY A 311 -8.87 3.02 0.77
CA GLY A 311 -8.72 4.44 0.46
C GLY A 311 -7.36 4.74 -0.15
N LEU A 312 -7.32 5.20 -1.40
CA LEU A 312 -6.08 5.60 -2.10
C LEU A 312 -6.10 7.10 -2.44
N SER A 313 -6.80 7.86 -1.60
CA SER A 313 -6.97 9.29 -1.78
C SER A 313 -5.76 10.06 -1.26
N GLY A 314 -5.49 11.22 -1.87
CA GLY A 314 -4.42 12.10 -1.39
C GLY A 314 -4.08 13.24 -2.35
N PHE A 315 -3.20 14.12 -1.87
CA PHE A 315 -2.64 15.22 -2.65
C PHE A 315 -1.65 14.68 -3.68
N GLN A 316 -1.70 15.23 -4.89
CA GLN A 316 -0.87 14.78 -6.00
C GLN A 316 -0.08 15.95 -6.59
N LEU A 317 1.20 15.72 -6.83
CA LEU A 317 2.05 16.56 -7.66
C LEU A 317 2.48 15.73 -8.86
N ARG A 318 2.23 16.24 -10.07
CA ARG A 318 2.52 15.54 -11.33
C ARG A 318 3.35 16.43 -12.24
N ALA A 319 4.24 15.80 -13.00
CA ALA A 319 4.95 16.44 -14.08
C ALA A 319 4.96 15.52 -15.30
N GLY A 320 4.97 16.11 -16.48
CA GLY A 320 4.91 15.33 -17.71
C GLY A 320 5.24 16.13 -18.95
N ILE A 321 5.22 15.40 -20.06
CA ILE A 321 5.39 15.94 -21.41
C ILE A 321 4.05 15.86 -22.13
N PHE A 322 3.82 16.79 -23.04
CA PHE A 322 2.68 16.72 -23.95
C PHE A 322 3.08 16.97 -25.40
N PHE A 323 2.37 16.32 -26.31
CA PHE A 323 2.51 16.52 -27.75
C PHE A 323 1.16 16.85 -28.40
N ARG A 324 1.09 17.90 -29.23
CA ARG A 324 -0.12 18.37 -29.92
C ARG A 324 -0.09 18.06 -31.41
N PHE A 325 -1.22 17.61 -31.96
CA PHE A 325 -1.40 17.26 -33.37
C PHE A 325 -2.87 17.25 -33.81
#